data_AF-A0A936HEV9-F1
#
_entry.id   AF-A0A936HEV9-F1
#
_cell.length_a   1.000
_cell.length_b   1.000
_cell.length_c   1.000
_cell.angle_alpha   90.00
_cell.angle_beta   90.00
_cell.angle_gamma   90.00
#
_symmetry.space_group_name_H-M   'P 1'
#
loop_
_entity.id
_entity.type
_entity.pdbx_description
1 polymer ?
#
loop_
_entity_poly.entity_id
_entity_poly.type
_entity_poly.pdbx_seq_one_letter_code
_entity_poly.pdbx_strand_id
1 'polypeptide(L)'
;MVTPEVGLHADTVRASGSGVVVDGAPQKLAEAINHLLRDDAARAAMGEAGRRTAREEFSWSAIAERMERVYMDCLQSKQLSDHPSAGKTL
;
A
#
# COMPACT_ATOMS: atom_id res chain seq x y z
N MET A 1 5.58 -13.55 2.67
CA MET A 1 6.52 -13.59 1.52
C MET A 1 5.73 -13.32 0.27
N VAL A 2 6.29 -12.52 -0.62
CA VAL A 2 5.68 -12.22 -1.93
C VAL A 2 6.73 -12.38 -3.02
N THR A 3 6.31 -12.67 -4.24
CA THR A 3 7.20 -12.70 -5.40
C THR A 3 7.13 -11.37 -6.16
N PRO A 4 8.20 -10.96 -6.88
CA PRO A 4 8.26 -9.65 -7.55
C PRO A 4 7.16 -9.42 -8.59
N GLU A 5 6.64 -10.50 -9.19
CA GLU A 5 5.69 -10.45 -10.30
C GLU A 5 4.31 -9.94 -9.87
N VAL A 6 4.04 -9.87 -8.55
CA VAL A 6 2.83 -9.31 -7.95
C VAL A 6 3.09 -7.85 -7.55
N GLY A 7 3.30 -6.99 -8.56
CA GLY A 7 3.90 -5.64 -8.41
C GLY A 7 3.33 -4.75 -7.29
N LEU A 8 2.02 -4.80 -7.00
CA LEU A 8 1.41 -3.94 -5.98
C LEU A 8 1.85 -4.27 -4.53
N HIS A 9 2.21 -5.52 -4.28
CA HIS A 9 2.47 -6.01 -2.92
C HIS A 9 3.96 -5.98 -2.58
N ALA A 10 4.84 -6.04 -3.59
CA ALA A 10 6.28 -6.06 -3.37
C ALA A 10 6.80 -4.74 -2.76
N ASP A 11 6.34 -3.60 -3.27
CA ASP A 11 6.78 -2.29 -2.77
C ASP A 11 6.25 -1.99 -1.38
N THR A 12 4.98 -2.33 -1.12
CA THR A 12 4.38 -2.26 0.21
C THR A 12 5.17 -3.11 1.21
N VAL A 13 5.50 -4.36 0.86
CA VAL A 13 6.24 -5.27 1.73
C VAL A 13 7.66 -4.75 2.04
N ARG A 14 8.37 -4.21 1.03
CA ARG A 14 9.70 -3.60 1.22
C ARG A 14 9.63 -2.36 2.11
N ALA A 15 8.69 -1.45 1.85
CA ALA A 15 8.56 -0.20 2.58
C ALA A 15 8.14 -0.40 4.04
N SER A 16 7.21 -1.33 4.28
CA SER A 16 6.68 -1.59 5.63
C SER A 16 7.55 -2.55 6.46
N GLY A 17 8.45 -3.31 5.82
CA GLY A 17 9.17 -4.40 6.47
C GLY A 17 8.25 -5.55 6.91
N SER A 18 7.06 -5.67 6.33
CA SER A 18 6.06 -6.69 6.70
C SER A 18 6.36 -8.09 6.14
N GLY A 19 7.49 -8.27 5.46
CA GLY A 19 7.89 -9.53 4.87
C GLY A 19 9.12 -9.39 3.97
N VAL A 20 9.41 -10.48 3.26
CA VAL A 20 10.51 -10.56 2.29
C VAL A 20 9.95 -10.75 0.90
N VAL A 21 10.53 -10.03 -0.07
CA VAL A 21 10.29 -10.23 -1.50
C VAL A 21 11.38 -11.14 -2.04
N VAL A 22 10.98 -12.27 -2.62
CA VAL A 22 11.94 -13.27 -3.14
C VAL A 22 11.52 -13.75 -4.51
N ASP A 23 12.51 -14.09 -5.33
CA ASP A 23 12.28 -14.72 -6.62
C ASP A 23 11.35 -15.95 -6.51
N GLY A 24 10.46 -16.12 -7.50
CA GLY A 24 9.45 -17.18 -7.51
C GLY A 24 10.00 -18.60 -7.72
N ALA A 25 11.30 -18.77 -7.99
CA ALA A 25 11.92 -20.08 -8.13
C ALA A 25 11.77 -20.90 -6.82
N PRO A 26 11.33 -22.18 -6.90
CA PRO A 26 11.08 -23.01 -5.72
C PRO A 26 12.26 -23.09 -4.74
N GLN A 27 13.48 -23.16 -5.26
CA GLN A 27 14.70 -23.21 -4.44
C GLN A 27 14.91 -21.91 -3.66
N LYS A 28 14.66 -20.75 -4.29
CA LYS A 28 14.79 -19.44 -3.65
C LYS A 28 13.72 -19.22 -2.59
N LEU A 29 12.50 -19.69 -2.85
CA LEU A 29 11.44 -19.70 -1.86
C LEU A 29 11.82 -20.54 -0.63
N ALA A 30 12.31 -21.76 -0.85
CA ALA A 30 12.72 -22.67 0.22
C ALA A 30 13.88 -22.11 1.05
N GLU A 31 14.90 -21.53 0.41
CA GLU A 31 16.01 -20.85 1.08
C GLU A 31 15.51 -19.74 2.02
N ALA A 32 14.61 -18.89 1.52
CA ALA A 32 14.08 -17.77 2.27
C ALA A 32 13.18 -18.19 3.45
N ILE A 33 12.32 -19.20 3.25
CA ILE A 33 11.52 -19.77 4.34
C ILE A 33 12.45 -20.33 5.43
N ASN A 34 13.45 -21.11 5.05
CA ASN A 34 14.40 -21.69 5.99
C ASN A 34 15.20 -20.63 6.75
N HIS A 35 15.60 -19.55 6.09
CA HIS A 35 16.26 -18.42 6.74
C HIS A 35 15.33 -17.78 7.78
N LEU A 36 14.08 -17.52 7.42
CA LEU A 36 13.11 -16.88 8.30
C LEU A 36 12.69 -17.75 9.50
N LEU A 37 12.66 -19.06 9.33
CA LEU A 37 12.37 -20.00 10.42
C LEU A 37 13.51 -20.09 11.43
N ARG A 38 14.74 -19.72 11.05
CA ARG A 38 15.91 -19.72 11.96
C ARG A 38 16.04 -18.45 12.79
N ASP A 39 15.37 -17.37 12.40
CA ASP A 39 15.41 -16.08 13.09
C ASP A 39 14.02 -15.71 13.62
N ASP A 40 13.76 -16.13 14.86
CA ASP A 40 12.49 -15.90 15.55
C ASP A 40 12.21 -14.42 15.78
N ALA A 41 13.25 -13.62 16.05
CA ALA A 41 13.13 -12.20 16.30
C ALA A 41 12.74 -11.45 15.03
N ALA A 42 13.43 -11.72 13.92
CA ALA A 42 13.07 -11.15 12.62
C ALA A 42 11.67 -11.56 12.19
N ARG A 43 11.29 -12.83 12.41
CA ARG A 43 9.93 -13.31 12.10
C ARG A 43 8.85 -12.60 12.90
N ALA A 44 9.07 -12.40 14.21
CA ALA A 44 8.13 -11.68 15.06
C ALA A 44 8.01 -10.20 14.65
N ALA A 45 9.14 -9.54 14.39
CA ALA A 45 9.17 -8.15 13.97
C ALA A 45 8.42 -7.92 12.64
N MET A 46 8.64 -8.78 11.64
CA MET A 46 7.92 -8.71 10.38
C MET A 46 6.42 -8.98 10.55
N GLY A 47 6.05 -9.91 11.44
CA GLY A 47 4.65 -10.18 11.77
C GLY A 47 3.95 -8.97 12.40
N GLU A 48 4.61 -8.26 13.33
CA GLU A 48 4.07 -7.02 13.90
C GLU A 48 3.94 -5.93 12.83
N ALA A 49 4.98 -5.74 12.02
CA ALA A 49 4.97 -4.77 10.94
C ALA A 49 3.82 -5.03 9.96
N GLY A 50 3.59 -6.29 9.57
CA GLY A 50 2.47 -6.68 8.73
C GLY A 50 1.12 -6.39 9.35
N ARG A 51 0.95 -6.69 10.64
CA ARG A 51 -0.31 -6.42 11.34
C ARG A 51 -0.59 -4.93 11.47
N ARG A 52 0.45 -4.14 11.74
CA ARG A 52 0.37 -2.68 11.80
C ARG A 52 -0.02 -2.10 10.44
N THR A 53 0.69 -2.44 9.38
CA THR A 53 0.38 -2.00 8.01
C THR A 53 -1.02 -2.41 7.57
N ALA A 54 -1.46 -3.65 7.88
CA ALA A 54 -2.82 -4.07 7.57
C ALA A 54 -3.89 -3.20 8.26
N ARG A 55 -3.68 -2.79 9.51
CA ARG A 55 -4.60 -1.91 10.24
C ARG A 55 -4.57 -0.47 9.75
N GLU A 56 -3.37 0.05 9.49
CA GLU A 56 -3.18 1.48 9.19
C GLU A 56 -3.48 1.80 7.72
N GLU A 57 -3.13 0.92 6.79
CA GLU A 57 -3.17 1.23 5.36
C GLU A 57 -4.28 0.47 4.62
N PHE A 58 -4.61 -0.73 5.07
CA PHE A 58 -5.54 -1.65 4.38
C PHE A 58 -6.82 -1.93 5.17
N SER A 59 -7.07 -1.21 6.27
CA SER A 59 -8.33 -1.31 6.98
C SER A 59 -9.45 -0.66 6.17
N TRP A 60 -10.68 -1.12 6.41
CA TRP A 60 -11.84 -0.58 5.70
C TRP A 60 -12.05 0.90 5.96
N SER A 61 -11.79 1.34 7.19
CA SER A 61 -11.79 2.76 7.57
C SER A 61 -10.73 3.56 6.79
N ALA A 62 -9.48 3.11 6.76
CA ALA A 62 -8.40 3.80 6.06
C ALA A 62 -8.65 3.92 4.55
N ILE A 63 -9.20 2.84 3.95
CA ILE A 63 -9.59 2.82 2.53
C ILE A 63 -10.74 3.78 2.27
N ALA A 64 -11.80 3.77 3.10
CA ALA A 64 -12.95 4.65 2.96
C ALA A 64 -12.55 6.13 3.05
N GLU A 65 -11.72 6.50 4.03
CA GLU A 65 -11.20 7.87 4.16
C GLU A 65 -10.36 8.30 2.94
N ARG A 66 -9.56 7.38 2.37
CA ARG A 66 -8.79 7.66 1.16
C ARG A 66 -9.71 7.88 -0.04
N MET A 67 -10.78 7.10 -0.15
CA MET A 67 -11.78 7.28 -1.21
C MET A 67 -12.55 8.60 -1.05
N GLU A 68 -12.96 8.95 0.18
CA GLU A 68 -13.62 10.23 0.46
C GLU A 68 -12.76 11.41 0.03
N ARG A 69 -11.46 11.41 0.35
CA ARG A 69 -10.54 12.47 -0.09
C ARG A 69 -10.53 12.62 -1.62
N VAL A 70 -10.44 11.52 -2.36
CA VAL A 70 -10.48 11.55 -3.83
C VAL A 70 -11.80 12.13 -4.34
N TYR A 71 -12.93 11.75 -3.75
CA TYR A 71 -14.22 12.32 -4.13
C TYR A 71 -14.31 13.82 -3.84
N MET A 72 -13.80 14.26 -2.70
CA MET A 72 -13.75 15.69 -2.35
C MET A 72 -12.86 16.48 -3.31
N ASP A 73 -11.69 15.94 -3.67
CA ASP A 73 -10.77 16.56 -4.64
C ASP A 73 -11.42 16.70 -6.03
N CYS A 74 -12.14 15.67 -6.47
CA CYS A 74 -12.90 15.71 -7.72
C CYS A 74 -14.02 16.76 -7.69
N LEU A 75 -14.74 16.90 -6.56
CA LEU A 75 -15.79 17.91 -6.43
C LEU A 75 -15.22 19.34 -6.37
N GLN A 76 -14.08 19.54 -5.70
CA GLN A 76 -13.41 20.84 -5.65
C GLN A 76 -12.84 21.27 -7.00
N SER A 77 -12.26 20.35 -7.77
CA SER A 77 -11.74 20.66 -9.11
C SER A 77 -12.87 21.07 -10.08
N LYS A 78 -14.06 20.47 -9.95
CA LYS A 78 -15.24 20.85 -10.74
C LYS A 78 -15.78 22.24 -10.40
N GLN A 79 -15.71 22.65 -9.14
CA GLN A 79 -16.12 23.99 -8.69
C GLN A 79 -15.19 25.10 -9.18
N LEU A 80 -13.89 24.81 -9.40
CA LEU A 80 -12.95 25.73 -10.03
C LEU A 80 -13.20 25.88 -11.54
N SER A 81 -13.65 24.82 -12.23
CA SER A 81 -13.98 24.88 -13.67
C SER A 81 -15.34 25.50 -13.98
N ASP A 82 -16.28 25.48 -13.02
CA ASP A 82 -17.65 26.01 -13.20
C ASP A 82 -17.80 27.49 -12.77
N HIS A 83 -16.72 28.23 -12.52
CA HIS A 83 -16.81 29.69 -12.32
C HIS A 83 -17.12 30.39 -13.66
N PRO A 84 -18.27 31.11 -13.77
CA PRO A 84 -18.63 31.81 -15.00
C PRO A 84 -17.69 33.00 -15.20
N SER A 85 -17.22 33.18 -16.42
CA SER A 85 -16.73 34.47 -16.93
C SER A 85 -17.87 35.49 -16.84
N ALA A 86 -18.04 36.11 -15.68
CA ALA A 86 -18.85 37.30 -15.53
C ALA A 86 -18.07 38.51 -16.05
N GLY A 87 -18.59 39.14 -17.10
CA GLY A 87 -18.27 40.53 -17.44
C GLY A 87 -17.46 40.76 -18.71
N LYS A 88 -18.15 40.81 -19.86
CA LYS A 88 -17.98 41.91 -20.83
C LYS A 88 -19.24 42.01 -21.69
N THR A 89 -20.18 42.83 -21.20
CA THR A 89 -21.21 43.47 -22.02
C THR A 89 -20.87 44.95 -22.05
N LEU A 90 -20.97 45.51 -23.26
CA LEU A 90 -20.72 46.88 -23.72
C LEU A 90 -19.29 47.15 -24.20
#